data_AF-A0A923ZJ94-F1
#
_entry.id   AF-A0A923ZJ94-F1
#
_cell.length_a   1.000
_cell.length_b   1.000
_cell.length_c   1.000
_cell.angle_alpha   90.00
_cell.angle_beta   90.00
_cell.angle_gamma   90.00
#
_symmetry.space_group_name_H-M   'P 1'
#
loop_
_entity.id
_entity.type
_entity.pdbx_description
1 polymer ?
#
loop_
_entity_poly.entity_id
_entity_poly.type
_entity_poly.pdbx_seq_one_letter_code
_entity_poly.pdbx_strand_id
1 'polypeptide(L)'
;MAEFEGAPWKADLERRTLGAVEALKHDLQGLRTGRANTSLLDPVTVEVYGSAMPLSQVATVTAPEPRMLSVQVWDKSNVTPVEKAIRSAGLGLNPITDGQTLRLPIPDMTEERRKEMAKLASSYAEKAKIAARNVRRDGMEALKAAEKKGKISQDEQKKFEAELQKITDKSMLDIDAATAAKEKEILGK
;
A
#
# COMPACT_ATOMS: atom_id res chain seq x y z
N MET A 1 -25.29 38.57 4.88
CA MET A 1 -25.32 37.12 5.13
C MET A 1 -24.04 36.60 4.50
N ALA A 2 -22.96 36.53 5.28
CA ALA A 2 -21.64 36.21 4.74
C ALA A 2 -21.62 34.72 4.42
N GLU A 3 -21.56 34.40 3.13
CA GLU A 3 -21.16 33.08 2.68
C GLU A 3 -19.85 32.75 3.40
N PHE A 4 -19.85 31.66 4.17
CA PHE A 4 -18.63 31.07 4.68
C PHE A 4 -17.81 30.67 3.47
N GLU A 5 -16.88 31.55 3.04
CA GLU A 5 -15.99 31.39 1.89
C GLU A 5 -15.60 29.92 1.71
N GLY A 6 -16.13 29.29 0.66
CA GLY A 6 -15.72 28.01 0.06
C GLY A 6 -15.02 27.00 0.97
N ALA A 7 -15.76 26.36 1.88
CA ALA A 7 -15.45 25.10 2.57
C ALA A 7 -13.95 24.66 2.71
N PRO A 8 -13.04 25.48 3.28
CA PRO A 8 -11.63 25.10 3.42
C PRO A 8 -11.48 23.98 4.48
N TRP A 9 -12.39 23.98 5.46
CA TRP A 9 -12.47 23.00 6.52
C TRP A 9 -12.80 21.59 5.99
N LYS A 10 -13.61 21.49 4.94
CA LYS A 10 -13.97 20.20 4.33
C LYS A 10 -12.79 19.60 3.59
N ALA A 11 -12.13 20.41 2.75
CA ALA A 11 -10.94 19.98 2.01
C ALA A 11 -9.80 19.58 2.96
N ASP A 12 -9.60 20.31 4.07
CA ASP A 12 -8.61 19.95 5.09
C ASP A 12 -8.95 18.63 5.78
N LEU A 13 -10.21 18.45 6.22
CA LEU A 13 -10.63 17.21 6.87
C LEU A 13 -10.57 16.03 5.90
N GLU A 14 -11.03 16.18 4.65
CA GLU A 14 -10.90 15.16 3.62
C GLU A 14 -9.44 14.79 3.41
N ARG A 15 -8.54 15.78 3.26
CA ARG A 15 -7.10 15.55 3.11
C ARG A 15 -6.51 14.80 4.32
N ARG A 16 -6.84 15.19 5.54
CA ARG A 16 -6.34 14.54 6.76
C ARG A 16 -6.86 13.11 6.90
N THR A 17 -8.13 12.88 6.54
CA THR A 17 -8.75 11.55 6.62
C THR A 17 -8.23 10.64 5.51
N LEU A 18 -8.10 11.15 4.28
CA LEU A 18 -7.47 10.45 3.15
C LEU A 18 -6.01 10.13 3.45
N GLY A 19 -5.27 11.05 4.07
CA GLY A 19 -3.88 10.80 4.48
C GLY A 19 -3.73 9.63 5.43
N ALA A 20 -4.70 9.38 6.32
CA ALA A 20 -4.70 8.19 7.17
C ALA A 20 -4.91 6.90 6.37
N VAL A 21 -5.75 6.92 5.33
CA VAL A 21 -5.97 5.79 4.43
C VAL A 21 -4.73 5.54 3.55
N GLU A 22 -4.09 6.58 3.05
CA GLU A 22 -2.87 6.48 2.25
C GLU A 22 -1.70 5.95 3.06
N ALA A 23 -1.52 6.42 4.30
CA ALA A 23 -0.52 5.89 5.22
C ALA A 23 -0.74 4.40 5.48
N LEU A 24 -1.99 3.98 5.72
CA LEU A 24 -2.34 2.57 5.85
C LEU A 24 -1.96 1.77 4.60
N LYS A 25 -2.32 2.26 3.40
CA LYS A 25 -1.98 1.57 2.15
C LYS A 25 -0.48 1.40 1.98
N HIS A 26 0.30 2.42 2.34
CA HIS A 26 1.76 2.36 2.31
C HIS A 26 2.30 1.32 3.30
N ASP A 27 1.82 1.33 4.55
CA ASP A 27 2.22 0.36 5.57
C ASP A 27 1.86 -1.08 5.18
N LEU A 28 0.66 -1.28 4.60
CA LEU A 28 0.21 -2.59 4.09
C LEU A 28 1.01 -3.03 2.86
N GLN A 29 1.46 -2.13 1.98
CA GLN A 29 2.36 -2.48 0.87
C GLN A 29 3.70 -3.00 1.37
N GLY A 30 4.20 -2.48 2.50
CA GLY A 30 5.41 -2.97 3.16
C GLY A 30 5.30 -4.41 3.66
N LEU A 31 4.08 -4.90 3.93
CA LEU A 31 3.84 -6.30 4.32
C LEU A 31 3.94 -7.23 3.11
N ARG A 32 5.12 -7.85 2.96
CA ARG A 32 5.41 -8.85 1.93
C ARG A 32 4.77 -10.19 2.29
N THR A 33 3.70 -10.55 1.57
CA THR A 33 2.84 -11.72 1.83
C THR A 33 3.41 -13.05 1.32
N GLY A 34 4.62 -13.05 0.76
CA GLY A 34 5.21 -14.20 0.10
C GLY A 34 4.58 -14.52 -1.26
N ARG A 35 3.74 -13.64 -1.80
CA ARG A 35 3.28 -13.71 -3.19
C ARG A 35 4.29 -13.12 -4.16
N ALA A 36 4.30 -13.67 -5.37
CA ALA A 36 5.04 -13.15 -6.50
C ALA A 36 4.59 -11.73 -6.84
N ASN A 37 5.49 -10.79 -6.56
CA ASN A 37 5.36 -9.40 -6.96
C ASN A 37 6.63 -9.02 -7.75
N THR A 38 6.43 -8.41 -8.91
CA THR A 38 7.53 -7.92 -9.77
C THR A 38 8.43 -6.94 -9.02
N SER A 39 7.87 -6.15 -8.09
CA SER A 39 8.61 -5.18 -7.27
C SER A 39 9.66 -5.81 -6.34
N LEU A 40 9.64 -7.13 -6.14
CA LEU A 40 10.70 -7.82 -5.40
C LEU A 40 12.05 -7.72 -6.11
N LEU A 41 12.05 -7.54 -7.43
CA LEU A 41 13.25 -7.48 -8.25
C LEU A 41 13.67 -6.05 -8.62
N ASP A 42 12.92 -5.02 -8.22
CA ASP A 42 13.27 -3.61 -8.43
C ASP A 42 14.67 -3.21 -7.92
N PRO A 43 15.14 -3.68 -6.74
CA PRO A 43 16.48 -3.34 -6.26
C PRO A 43 17.60 -4.15 -6.94
N VAL A 44 17.28 -5.11 -7.82
CA VAL A 44 18.29 -5.96 -8.46
C VAL A 44 18.97 -5.19 -9.58
N THR A 45 20.29 -5.03 -9.43
CA THR A 45 21.17 -4.48 -10.45
C THR A 45 21.98 -5.60 -11.09
N VAL A 46 22.12 -5.54 -12.41
CA VAL A 46 22.80 -6.51 -13.23
C VAL A 46 23.98 -5.84 -13.90
N GLU A 47 25.18 -6.42 -13.76
CA GLU A 47 26.34 -5.97 -14.51
C GLU A 47 26.30 -6.56 -15.92
N VAL A 48 26.17 -5.68 -16.92
CA VAL A 48 26.11 -6.05 -18.32
C VAL A 48 27.07 -5.16 -19.10
N TYR A 49 27.92 -5.76 -19.94
CA TYR A 49 28.91 -5.03 -20.75
C TYR A 49 29.80 -4.04 -19.97
N GLY A 50 30.12 -4.35 -18.71
CA GLY A 50 30.96 -3.50 -17.84
C GLY A 50 30.22 -2.32 -17.18
N SER A 51 28.89 -2.27 -17.24
CA SER A 51 28.06 -1.27 -16.58
C SER A 51 26.96 -1.93 -15.74
N ALA A 52 26.66 -1.36 -14.57
CA ALA A 52 25.57 -1.83 -13.72
C ALA A 52 24.25 -1.17 -14.17
N MET A 53 23.27 -1.99 -14.55
CA MET A 53 21.94 -1.55 -15.00
C MET A 53 20.84 -2.21 -14.15
N PRO A 54 19.70 -1.55 -13.91
CA PRO A 54 18.55 -2.19 -13.29
C PRO A 54 18.05 -3.39 -14.08
N LEU A 55 17.58 -4.44 -13.39
CA LEU A 55 17.05 -5.65 -14.04
C LEU A 55 15.95 -5.36 -15.07
N SER A 56 15.11 -4.35 -14.82
CA SER A 56 14.02 -3.94 -15.70
C SER A 56 14.48 -3.42 -17.06
N GLN A 57 15.75 -3.03 -17.21
CA GLN A 57 16.34 -2.55 -18.48
C GLN A 57 16.94 -3.67 -19.34
N VAL A 58 17.10 -4.87 -18.77
CA VAL A 58 17.74 -6.02 -19.43
C VAL A 58 16.79 -7.21 -19.57
N ALA A 59 15.67 -7.19 -18.85
CA ALA A 59 14.69 -8.26 -18.82
C ALA A 59 13.27 -7.74 -18.53
N THR A 60 12.27 -8.48 -18.98
CA THR A 60 10.87 -8.28 -18.63
C THR A 60 10.49 -9.21 -17.48
N VAL A 61 10.03 -8.62 -16.36
CA VAL A 61 9.57 -9.37 -15.19
C VAL A 61 8.04 -9.51 -15.24
N THR A 62 7.55 -10.73 -15.04
CA THR A 62 6.13 -11.04 -14.93
C THR A 62 5.87 -11.96 -13.74
N ALA A 63 4.66 -11.92 -13.19
CA ALA A 63 4.21 -12.82 -12.13
C ALA A 63 3.05 -13.68 -12.65
N PRO A 64 3.33 -14.69 -13.51
CA PRO A 64 2.29 -15.52 -14.11
C PRO A 64 1.52 -16.34 -13.07
N GLU A 65 2.18 -16.70 -11.97
CA GLU A 65 1.58 -17.44 -10.87
C GLU A 65 1.91 -16.76 -9.53
N PRO A 66 1.03 -16.86 -8.51
CA PRO A 66 1.27 -16.26 -7.21
C PRO A 66 2.54 -16.72 -6.48
N ARG A 67 3.16 -17.81 -6.92
CA ARG A 67 4.35 -18.42 -6.30
C ARG A 67 5.57 -18.47 -7.22
N MET A 68 5.47 -17.89 -8.40
CA MET A 68 6.53 -17.92 -9.40
C MET A 68 6.66 -16.57 -10.08
N LEU A 69 7.86 -15.99 -10.05
CA LEU A 69 8.22 -14.89 -10.94
C LEU A 69 8.89 -15.46 -12.19
N SER A 70 8.57 -14.88 -13.33
CA SER A 70 9.19 -15.19 -14.61
C SER A 70 9.93 -13.95 -15.11
N VAL A 71 11.24 -14.10 -15.33
CA VAL A 71 12.12 -13.05 -15.84
C VAL A 71 12.56 -13.45 -17.24
N GLN A 72 12.03 -12.76 -18.24
CA GLN A 72 12.40 -12.96 -19.64
C GLN A 72 13.55 -12.02 -20.00
N VAL A 73 14.75 -12.56 -20.17
CA VAL A 73 15.92 -11.78 -20.59
C VAL A 73 15.86 -11.58 -22.11
N TRP A 74 16.13 -10.35 -22.58
CA TRP A 74 16.04 -10.03 -24.00
C TRP A 74 17.23 -10.60 -24.80
N ASP A 75 18.43 -10.57 -24.21
CA ASP A 75 19.65 -11.12 -24.81
C ASP A 75 20.10 -12.39 -24.06
N LYS A 76 20.35 -13.46 -24.81
CA LYS A 76 20.78 -14.74 -24.27
C LYS A 76 22.16 -14.66 -23.58
N SER A 77 23.02 -13.74 -24.02
CA SER A 77 24.33 -13.50 -23.39
C SER A 77 24.21 -12.99 -21.94
N ASN A 78 23.10 -12.31 -21.63
CA ASN A 78 22.84 -11.67 -20.33
C ASN A 78 22.15 -12.60 -19.32
N VAL A 79 21.77 -13.82 -19.72
CA VAL A 79 21.09 -14.79 -18.86
C VAL A 79 21.92 -15.13 -17.62
N THR A 80 23.22 -15.43 -17.79
CA THR A 80 24.11 -15.77 -16.68
C THR A 80 24.39 -14.58 -15.75
N PRO A 81 24.69 -13.35 -16.24
CA PRO A 81 24.75 -12.17 -15.40
C PRO A 81 23.47 -11.90 -14.58
N VAL A 82 22.31 -12.01 -15.22
CA VAL A 82 21.00 -11.83 -14.56
C VAL A 82 20.77 -12.87 -13.47
N GLU A 83 21.06 -14.15 -13.75
CA GLU A 83 20.94 -15.22 -12.76
C GLU A 83 21.79 -14.95 -11.51
N LYS A 84 23.05 -14.55 -11.73
CA LYS A 84 23.98 -14.22 -10.64
C LYS A 84 23.49 -13.02 -9.84
N ALA A 85 23.05 -11.95 -10.50
CA ALA A 85 22.55 -10.74 -9.86
C ALA A 85 21.36 -11.03 -8.93
N ILE A 86 20.39 -11.84 -9.38
CA ILE A 86 19.23 -12.20 -8.56
C ILE A 86 19.63 -13.05 -7.35
N ARG A 87 20.58 -13.98 -7.54
CA ARG A 87 21.11 -14.81 -6.46
C ARG A 87 21.90 -13.98 -5.43
N SER A 88 22.69 -13.01 -5.90
CA SER A 88 23.50 -12.13 -5.04
C SER A 88 22.70 -11.00 -4.39
N ALA A 89 21.49 -10.71 -4.86
CA ALA A 89 20.63 -9.67 -4.28
C ALA A 89 20.13 -9.97 -2.86
N GLY A 90 20.46 -11.15 -2.30
CA GLY A 90 20.09 -11.52 -0.92
C GLY A 90 18.59 -11.74 -0.72
N LEU A 91 17.84 -11.93 -1.82
CA LEU A 91 16.38 -12.12 -1.78
C LEU A 91 15.97 -13.53 -1.34
N GLY A 92 16.94 -14.46 -1.19
CA GLY A 92 16.66 -15.86 -0.85
C GLY A 92 15.94 -16.64 -1.96
N LEU A 93 15.99 -16.13 -3.20
CA LEU A 93 15.39 -16.76 -4.38
C LEU A 93 16.45 -17.56 -5.13
N ASN A 94 16.07 -18.75 -5.62
CA ASN A 94 16.94 -19.57 -6.45
C ASN A 94 16.37 -19.66 -7.89
N PRO A 95 16.91 -18.89 -8.85
CA PRO A 95 16.44 -18.92 -10.23
C PRO A 95 16.67 -20.29 -10.89
N ILE A 96 15.68 -20.73 -11.67
CA ILE A 96 15.73 -21.89 -12.55
C ILE A 96 15.75 -21.36 -13.99
N THR A 97 16.85 -21.57 -14.69
CA THR A 97 17.05 -21.08 -16.05
C THR A 97 16.44 -22.04 -17.08
N ASP A 98 15.61 -21.50 -17.96
CA ASP A 98 14.91 -22.18 -19.06
C ASP A 98 15.14 -21.39 -20.36
N GLY A 99 16.27 -21.64 -21.02
CA GLY A 99 16.68 -20.89 -22.21
C GLY A 99 16.97 -19.41 -21.92
N GLN A 100 16.08 -18.52 -22.33
CA GLN A 100 16.16 -17.06 -22.07
C GLN A 100 15.24 -16.62 -20.91
N THR A 101 14.45 -17.53 -20.34
CA THR A 101 13.52 -17.28 -19.25
C THR A 101 14.10 -17.80 -17.94
N LEU A 102 14.08 -17.00 -16.87
CA LEU A 102 14.41 -17.47 -15.52
C LEU A 102 13.13 -17.55 -14.69
N ARG A 103 12.89 -18.72 -14.11
CA ARG A 103 11.77 -18.98 -13.20
C ARG A 103 12.26 -18.89 -11.76
N LEU A 104 11.66 -18.02 -10.97
CA LEU A 104 12.00 -17.77 -9.58
C LEU A 104 10.87 -18.29 -8.69
N PRO A 105 10.98 -19.51 -8.17
CA PRO A 105 10.04 -20.01 -7.17
C PRO A 105 10.21 -19.20 -5.89
N ILE A 106 9.10 -18.70 -5.34
CA ILE A 106 9.09 -18.00 -4.06
C ILE A 106 8.79 -19.01 -2.96
N PRO A 107 9.65 -19.12 -1.93
CA PRO A 107 9.42 -20.05 -0.84
C PRO A 107 8.13 -19.70 -0.08
N ASP A 108 7.40 -20.74 0.33
CA ASP A 108 6.18 -20.57 1.11
C ASP A 108 6.49 -19.96 2.48
N MET A 109 5.65 -19.00 2.89
CA MET A 109 5.67 -18.53 4.26
C MET A 109 5.02 -19.57 5.18
N THR A 110 5.63 -19.81 6.34
CA THR A 110 5.05 -20.68 7.37
C THR A 110 3.71 -20.13 7.86
N GLU A 111 2.84 -21.02 8.35
CA GLU A 111 1.53 -20.61 8.86
C GLU A 111 1.65 -19.64 10.04
N GLU A 112 2.64 -19.85 10.92
CA GLU A 112 2.98 -18.93 12.01
C GLU A 112 3.35 -17.55 11.48
N ARG A 113 4.19 -17.47 10.45
CA ARG A 113 4.59 -16.18 9.89
C ARG A 113 3.44 -15.46 9.19
N ARG A 114 2.54 -16.19 8.52
CA ARG A 114 1.30 -15.63 7.96
C ARG A 114 0.39 -15.07 9.07
N LYS A 115 0.24 -15.79 10.19
CA LYS A 115 -0.54 -15.32 11.36
C LYS A 115 0.06 -14.07 11.99
N GLU A 116 1.38 -13.99 12.13
CA GLU A 116 2.07 -12.79 12.62
C GLU A 116 1.86 -11.58 11.72
N MET A 117 1.96 -11.76 10.39
CA MET A 117 1.69 -10.69 9.44
C MET A 117 0.24 -10.23 9.45
N ALA A 118 -0.72 -11.16 9.59
CA ALA A 118 -2.13 -10.80 9.73
C ALA A 118 -2.35 -9.93 10.97
N LYS A 119 -1.76 -10.30 12.12
CA LYS A 119 -1.81 -9.47 13.34
C LYS A 119 -1.20 -8.08 13.14
N LEU A 120 -0.09 -7.97 12.41
CA LEU A 120 0.51 -6.69 12.07
C LEU A 120 -0.40 -5.84 11.17
N ALA A 121 -1.00 -6.44 10.15
CA ALA A 121 -1.97 -5.76 9.27
C ALA A 121 -3.15 -5.21 10.08
N SER A 122 -3.73 -6.01 10.98
CA SER A 122 -4.81 -5.55 11.86
C SER A 122 -4.35 -4.42 12.80
N SER A 123 -3.09 -4.46 13.29
CA SER A 123 -2.53 -3.37 14.09
C SER A 123 -2.42 -2.05 13.32
N TYR A 124 -1.99 -2.09 12.06
CA TYR A 124 -1.97 -0.90 11.20
C TYR A 124 -3.37 -0.37 10.91
N ALA A 125 -4.34 -1.27 10.67
CA ALA A 125 -5.73 -0.89 10.48
C ALA A 125 -6.30 -0.15 11.69
N GLU A 126 -6.05 -0.64 12.91
CA GLU A 126 -6.50 0.03 14.13
C GLU A 126 -5.87 1.41 14.31
N LYS A 127 -4.58 1.58 13.99
CA LYS A 127 -3.93 2.91 13.99
C LYS A 127 -4.60 3.87 13.02
N ALA A 128 -4.91 3.42 11.80
CA ALA A 128 -5.59 4.22 10.79
C ALA A 128 -7.02 4.61 11.23
N LYS A 129 -7.77 3.67 11.84
CA LYS A 129 -9.10 3.94 12.42
C LYS A 129 -9.04 4.96 13.54
N ILE A 130 -8.07 4.84 14.44
CA ILE A 130 -7.86 5.82 15.52
C ILE A 130 -7.57 7.21 14.93
N ALA A 131 -6.68 7.30 13.93
CA ALA A 131 -6.36 8.56 13.27
C ALA A 131 -7.61 9.19 12.62
N ALA A 132 -8.41 8.42 11.87
CA ALA A 132 -9.64 8.91 11.26
C ALA A 132 -10.69 9.35 12.31
N ARG A 133 -10.82 8.62 13.44
CA ARG A 133 -11.71 9.04 14.56
C ARG A 133 -11.24 10.33 15.22
N ASN A 134 -9.93 10.53 15.36
CA ASN A 134 -9.36 11.76 15.90
C ASN A 134 -9.63 12.95 14.98
N VAL A 135 -9.46 12.79 13.66
CA VAL A 135 -9.80 13.84 12.68
C VAL A 135 -11.28 14.22 12.75
N ARG A 136 -12.18 13.24 12.89
CA ARG A 136 -13.61 13.51 13.09
C ARG A 136 -13.86 14.30 14.38
N ARG A 137 -13.20 13.93 15.49
CA ARG A 137 -13.35 14.64 16.77
C ARG A 137 -12.89 16.10 16.65
N ASP A 138 -11.73 16.33 16.05
CA ASP A 138 -11.21 17.68 15.82
C ASP A 138 -12.16 18.50 14.94
N GLY A 139 -12.71 17.89 13.89
CA GLY A 139 -13.70 18.52 13.01
C GLY A 139 -14.98 18.90 13.76
N MET A 140 -15.52 18.01 14.60
CA MET A 140 -16.69 18.28 15.44
C MET A 140 -16.44 19.42 16.45
N GLU A 141 -15.28 19.43 17.10
CA GLU A 141 -14.91 20.51 18.03
C GLU A 141 -14.75 21.85 17.31
N ALA A 142 -14.17 21.85 16.10
CA ALA A 142 -14.03 23.05 15.27
C ALA A 142 -15.39 23.62 14.81
N LEU A 143 -16.34 22.76 14.40
CA LEU A 143 -17.69 23.17 14.00
C LEU A 143 -18.45 23.80 15.18
N LYS A 144 -18.42 23.17 16.36
CA LYS A 144 -19.01 23.74 17.58
C LYS A 144 -18.37 25.08 17.99
N ALA A 145 -17.06 25.22 17.82
CA ALA A 145 -16.37 26.47 18.10
C ALA A 145 -16.73 27.58 17.09
N ALA A 146 -16.98 27.23 15.83
CA ALA A 146 -17.42 28.17 14.81
C ALA A 146 -18.86 28.66 15.06
N GLU A 147 -19.78 27.77 15.45
CA GLU A 147 -21.15 28.13 15.82
C GLU A 147 -21.14 29.14 16.98
N LYS A 148 -20.42 28.85 18.07
CA LYS A 148 -20.29 29.75 19.23
C LYS A 148 -19.70 31.12 18.88
N LYS A 149 -18.84 31.18 17.87
CA LYS A 149 -18.23 32.44 17.39
C LYS A 149 -19.13 33.21 16.43
N GLY A 150 -20.37 32.74 16.18
CA GLY A 150 -21.31 33.34 15.22
C GLY A 150 -20.82 33.25 13.77
N LYS A 151 -19.86 32.35 13.51
CA LYS A 151 -19.25 32.17 12.20
C LYS A 151 -20.13 31.35 11.27
N ILE A 152 -20.87 30.38 11.82
CA ILE A 152 -21.84 29.54 11.11
C ILE A 152 -23.16 29.52 11.89
N SER A 153 -24.26 29.32 11.19
CA SER A 153 -25.59 29.10 11.77
C SER A 153 -25.75 27.67 12.30
N GLN A 154 -26.78 27.45 13.14
CA GLN A 154 -27.11 26.13 13.66
C GLN A 154 -27.51 25.12 12.56
N ASP A 155 -28.14 25.62 11.49
CA ASP A 155 -28.51 24.79 10.32
C ASP A 155 -27.27 24.40 9.50
N GLU A 156 -26.31 25.31 9.33
CA GLU A 156 -25.03 25.01 8.67
C GLU A 156 -24.20 24.03 9.48
N GLN A 157 -24.15 24.19 10.81
CA GLN A 157 -23.48 23.23 11.68
C GLN A 157 -24.03 21.81 11.47
N LYS A 158 -25.35 21.63 11.51
CA LYS A 158 -25.96 20.29 11.29
C LYS A 158 -25.63 19.71 9.93
N LYS A 159 -25.61 20.54 8.87
CA LYS A 159 -25.20 20.09 7.53
C LYS A 159 -23.74 19.64 7.51
N PHE A 160 -22.85 20.43 8.08
CA PHE A 160 -21.42 20.14 8.13
C PHE A 160 -21.08 18.93 8.99
N GLU A 161 -21.77 18.72 10.12
CA GLU A 161 -21.64 17.52 10.94
C GLU A 161 -22.06 16.26 10.15
N ALA A 162 -23.16 16.34 9.39
CA ALA A 162 -23.61 15.23 8.55
C ALA A 162 -22.63 14.91 7.41
N GLU A 163 -22.03 15.93 6.80
CA GLU A 163 -20.98 15.74 5.79
C GLU A 163 -19.70 15.13 6.37
N LEU A 164 -19.24 15.63 7.52
CA LEU A 164 -18.09 15.10 8.23
C LEU A 164 -18.27 13.62 8.60
N GLN A 165 -19.47 13.25 9.05
CA GLN A 165 -19.81 11.88 9.36
C GLN A 165 -19.74 11.01 8.10
N LYS A 166 -20.30 11.45 6.97
CA LYS A 166 -20.21 10.73 5.68
C LYS A 166 -18.76 10.50 5.22
N ILE A 167 -17.91 11.53 5.31
CA ILE A 167 -16.48 11.42 4.93
C ILE A 167 -15.79 10.37 5.82
N THR A 168 -16.02 10.47 7.13
CA THR A 168 -15.41 9.54 8.10
C THR A 168 -15.88 8.11 7.86
N ASP A 169 -17.18 7.89 7.66
CA ASP A 169 -17.75 6.56 7.43
C ASP A 169 -17.21 5.94 6.14
N LYS A 170 -17.07 6.73 5.08
CA LYS A 170 -16.42 6.28 3.84
C LYS A 170 -14.97 5.86 4.08
N SER A 171 -14.19 6.66 4.81
CA SER A 171 -12.80 6.31 5.12
C SER A 171 -12.69 5.06 6.00
N MET A 172 -13.62 4.83 6.94
CA MET A 172 -13.66 3.59 7.72
C MET A 172 -13.90 2.38 6.82
N LEU A 173 -14.85 2.47 5.88
CA LEU A 173 -15.10 1.41 4.90
C LEU A 173 -13.88 1.16 4.01
N ASP A 174 -13.18 2.21 3.58
CA ASP A 174 -11.96 2.09 2.77
C ASP A 174 -10.83 1.39 3.55
N ILE A 175 -10.67 1.71 4.85
CA ILE A 175 -9.71 1.05 5.74
C ILE A 175 -10.05 -0.44 5.91
N ASP A 176 -11.32 -0.75 6.20
CA ASP A 176 -11.77 -2.14 6.37
C ASP A 176 -11.61 -2.95 5.09
N ALA A 177 -11.97 -2.37 3.93
CA ALA A 177 -11.80 -3.01 2.63
C ALA A 177 -10.32 -3.27 2.29
N ALA A 178 -9.44 -2.28 2.51
CA ALA A 178 -8.00 -2.44 2.27
C ALA A 178 -7.37 -3.49 3.19
N THR A 179 -7.77 -3.51 4.46
CA THR A 179 -7.28 -4.48 5.45
C THR A 179 -7.75 -5.89 5.11
N ALA A 180 -9.05 -6.06 4.81
CA ALA A 180 -9.61 -7.36 4.44
C ALA A 180 -8.98 -7.92 3.15
N ALA A 181 -8.76 -7.06 2.14
CA ALA A 181 -8.04 -7.45 0.93
C ALA A 181 -6.63 -7.95 1.25
N LYS A 182 -5.92 -7.26 2.16
CA LYS A 182 -4.55 -7.63 2.54
C LYS A 182 -4.49 -8.87 3.42
N GLU A 183 -5.40 -9.05 4.37
CA GLU A 183 -5.50 -10.25 5.20
C GLU A 183 -5.82 -11.48 4.34
N LYS A 184 -6.72 -11.34 3.36
CA LYS A 184 -7.02 -12.37 2.38
C LYS A 184 -5.78 -12.76 1.57
N GLU A 185 -5.01 -11.76 1.11
CA GLU A 185 -3.73 -11.97 0.44
C GLU A 185 -2.71 -12.71 1.33
N ILE A 186 -2.57 -12.32 2.60
CA ILE A 186 -1.66 -12.94 3.58
C ILE A 186 -2.03 -14.40 3.86
N LEU A 187 -3.32 -14.68 4.03
CA LEU A 187 -3.84 -16.01 4.35
C LEU A 187 -3.97 -16.90 3.12
N GLY A 188 -3.78 -16.35 1.91
CA GLY A 188 -3.85 -17.08 0.64
C GLY A 188 -5.25 -17.58 0.28
N LYS A 189 -6.30 -16.87 0.72
CA LYS A 189 -7.70 -17.18 0.42
C LYS A 189 -8.28 -16.27 -0.67
#